data_AF-A0A3C2D3N9-F1
#
_entry.id   AF-A0A3C2D3N9-F1
#
_cell.length_a   1.000
_cell.length_b   1.000
_cell.length_c   1.000
_cell.angle_alpha   90.00
_cell.angle_beta   90.00
_cell.angle_gamma   90.00
#
_symmetry.space_group_name_H-M   'P 1'
#
loop_
_entity.id
_entity.type
_entity.pdbx_description
1 polymer ?
#
loop_
_entity_poly.entity_id
_entity_poly.type
_entity_poly.pdbx_seq_one_letter_code
_entity_poly.pdbx_strand_id
1 'polypeptide(L)'
;MNNTMMVYLNKRLRQNDPKYQSANAQPGPVICISREVGCGGVNIAKLLAAELDTQTFCKKWKVLSKEILEESARELSMDPDKLRNYLKEGDRNMFDDILSAFSEKRYKSDKKISKTLIDLISSFANDGYCIIVGRGGHIIARNIEKSLFIRLTAPLDWRIKQITEKNNLNIRDAIDFIEKTEKERQNFIKHISDENVKDNEFDLTINMARMSIPEVISLIRFVAQSKGMLETKKSKVDVF
;
A
#
# COMPACT_ATOMS: atom_id res chain seq x y z
N MET A 1 -11.75 -10.86 -12.02
CA MET A 1 -10.95 -10.02 -11.11
C MET A 1 -9.66 -10.76 -10.81
N ASN A 2 -8.49 -10.20 -11.16
CA ASN A 2 -7.22 -10.82 -10.77
C ASN A 2 -7.00 -10.59 -9.27
N ASN A 3 -7.02 -11.66 -8.49
CA ASN A 3 -6.76 -11.63 -7.05
C ASN A 3 -5.33 -11.08 -6.81
N THR A 4 -5.21 -10.01 -6.00
CA THR A 4 -3.95 -9.29 -5.76
C THR A 4 -2.84 -10.21 -5.24
N MET A 5 -3.20 -11.21 -4.43
CA MET A 5 -2.27 -12.20 -3.91
C MET A 5 -1.77 -13.14 -5.03
N MET A 6 -2.62 -13.51 -5.99
CA MET A 6 -2.19 -14.28 -7.17
C MET A 6 -1.27 -13.51 -8.09
N VAL A 7 -1.52 -12.21 -8.28
CA VAL A 7 -0.61 -11.33 -9.04
C VAL A 7 0.77 -11.34 -8.38
N TYR A 8 0.82 -11.26 -7.05
CA TYR A 8 2.07 -11.34 -6.32
C TYR A 8 2.77 -12.70 -6.45
N LEU A 9 2.06 -13.81 -6.21
CA LEU A 9 2.64 -15.15 -6.29
C LEU A 9 3.24 -15.41 -7.67
N ASN A 10 2.49 -15.11 -8.73
CA ASN A 10 2.99 -15.24 -10.10
C ASN A 10 4.25 -14.38 -10.33
N LYS A 11 4.28 -13.15 -9.81
CA LYS A 11 5.44 -12.28 -9.98
C LYS A 11 6.66 -12.82 -9.25
N ARG A 12 6.51 -13.31 -8.02
CA ARG A 12 7.61 -13.84 -7.21
C ARG A 12 8.15 -15.15 -7.77
N LEU A 13 7.27 -16.06 -8.21
CA LEU A 13 7.67 -17.29 -8.88
C LEU A 13 8.44 -17.05 -10.18
N ARG A 14 8.18 -15.90 -10.84
CA ARG A 14 8.81 -15.49 -12.10
C ARG A 14 9.88 -14.40 -11.93
N GLN A 15 10.33 -14.09 -10.72
CA GLN A 15 11.34 -13.05 -10.48
C GLN A 15 12.67 -13.30 -11.20
N ASN A 16 13.00 -14.58 -11.48
CA ASN A 16 14.19 -14.98 -12.22
C ASN A 16 13.95 -15.16 -13.73
N ASP A 17 12.75 -14.88 -14.24
CA ASP A 17 12.43 -14.97 -15.67
C ASP A 17 12.86 -13.67 -16.38
N PRO A 18 13.83 -13.72 -17.31
CA PRO A 18 14.29 -12.54 -18.06
C PRO A 18 13.16 -11.83 -18.82
N LYS A 19 12.05 -12.52 -19.13
CA LYS A 19 10.88 -11.92 -19.80
C LYS A 19 10.06 -11.01 -18.90
N TYR A 20 10.21 -11.10 -17.57
CA TYR A 20 9.51 -10.28 -16.58
C TYR A 20 10.35 -9.14 -16.01
N GLN A 21 11.63 -9.08 -16.35
CA GLN A 21 12.44 -7.88 -16.12
C GLN A 21 12.04 -6.87 -17.19
N SER A 22 11.25 -5.86 -16.81
CA SER A 22 10.91 -4.77 -17.74
C SER A 22 12.18 -4.03 -18.12
N ALA A 23 12.73 -4.32 -19.29
CA ALA A 23 13.78 -3.53 -19.90
C ALA A 23 13.24 -2.09 -20.07
N ASN A 24 13.86 -1.13 -19.40
CA ASN A 24 13.68 0.32 -19.57
C ASN A 24 12.37 0.99 -19.08
N ALA A 25 11.63 0.42 -18.11
CA ALA A 25 10.56 1.18 -17.45
C ALA A 25 11.12 1.98 -16.26
N GLN A 26 10.95 3.31 -16.28
CA GLN A 26 11.22 4.15 -15.10
C GLN A 26 10.29 3.71 -13.94
N PRO A 27 10.80 3.48 -12.72
CA PRO A 27 9.97 3.08 -11.58
C PRO A 27 8.79 4.02 -11.29
N GLY A 28 7.68 3.46 -10.85
CA GLY A 28 6.47 4.22 -10.50
C GLY A 28 5.53 4.46 -11.69
N PRO A 29 4.51 5.31 -11.55
CA PRO A 29 4.23 6.19 -10.42
C PRO A 29 3.70 5.44 -9.18
N VAL A 30 3.99 5.93 -7.98
CA VAL A 30 3.53 5.32 -6.71
C VAL A 30 3.05 6.37 -5.72
N ILE A 31 1.90 6.13 -5.09
CA ILE A 31 1.39 6.97 -4.00
C ILE A 31 1.47 6.16 -2.71
N CYS A 32 2.11 6.67 -1.66
CA CYS A 32 2.12 6.02 -0.35
C CYS A 32 1.32 6.84 0.65
N ILE A 33 0.39 6.20 1.34
CA ILE A 33 -0.46 6.79 2.37
C ILE A 33 -0.07 6.21 3.73
N SER A 34 0.69 6.99 4.49
CA SER A 34 0.87 6.81 5.92
C SER A 34 -0.33 7.39 6.67
N ARG A 35 -0.69 6.81 7.82
CA ARG A 35 -1.87 7.23 8.58
C ARG A 35 -1.80 6.91 10.07
N GLU A 36 -2.35 7.81 10.87
CA GLU A 36 -2.76 7.52 12.24
C GLU A 36 -3.95 6.56 12.27
N VAL A 37 -4.14 5.85 13.38
CA VAL A 37 -5.28 4.95 13.54
C VAL A 37 -6.56 5.79 13.62
N GLY A 38 -7.61 5.40 12.90
CA GLY A 38 -8.87 6.15 12.82
C GLY A 38 -9.00 7.08 11.61
N CYS A 39 -7.93 7.37 10.87
CA CYS A 39 -7.96 8.32 9.73
C CYS A 39 -8.45 7.74 8.38
N GLY A 40 -9.04 6.55 8.36
CA GLY A 40 -9.71 6.03 7.14
C GLY A 40 -8.82 5.76 5.90
N GLY A 41 -7.50 5.60 6.05
CA GLY A 41 -6.56 5.56 4.90
C GLY A 41 -6.87 4.54 3.79
N VAL A 42 -7.42 3.36 4.10
CA VAL A 42 -7.80 2.36 3.07
C VAL A 42 -8.99 2.85 2.23
N ASN A 43 -9.97 3.52 2.86
CA ASN A 43 -11.13 4.06 2.16
C ASN A 43 -10.70 5.17 1.20
N ILE A 44 -9.85 6.09 1.67
CA ILE A 44 -9.27 7.16 0.86
C ILE A 44 -8.49 6.56 -0.31
N ALA A 45 -7.68 5.53 -0.09
CA ALA A 45 -6.92 4.89 -1.16
C ALA A 45 -7.82 4.26 -2.25
N LYS A 46 -8.92 3.59 -1.86
CA LYS A 46 -9.89 3.01 -2.81
C LYS A 46 -10.57 4.10 -3.65
N LEU A 47 -11.05 5.16 -3.01
CA LEU A 47 -11.68 6.29 -3.70
C LEU A 47 -10.69 7.03 -4.60
N LEU A 48 -9.45 7.22 -4.13
CA LEU A 48 -8.39 7.84 -4.91
C LEU A 48 -8.03 7.00 -6.14
N ALA A 49 -7.89 5.68 -6.01
CA ALA A 49 -7.64 4.81 -7.14
C ALA A 49 -8.75 4.93 -8.20
N ALA A 50 -10.02 4.92 -7.78
CA ALA A 50 -11.15 5.09 -8.66
C ALA A 50 -11.12 6.46 -9.39
N GLU A 51 -10.79 7.53 -8.67
CA GLU A 51 -10.65 8.88 -9.25
C GLU A 51 -9.49 8.93 -10.27
N LEU A 52 -8.30 8.41 -9.93
CA LEU A 52 -7.15 8.42 -10.82
C LEU A 52 -7.39 7.53 -12.06
N ASP A 53 -8.13 6.44 -11.91
CA ASP A 53 -8.55 5.55 -13.00
C ASP A 53 -9.50 6.21 -14.01
N THR A 54 -10.13 7.34 -13.67
CA THR A 54 -10.87 8.17 -14.64
C THR A 54 -9.96 9.02 -15.50
N GLN A 55 -8.72 9.24 -15.06
CA GLN A 55 -7.72 10.09 -15.70
C GLN A 55 -6.67 9.28 -16.47
N THR A 56 -6.50 7.99 -16.17
CA THR A 56 -5.59 7.08 -16.86
C THR A 56 -6.32 6.19 -17.87
N PHE A 57 -5.76 6.03 -19.06
CA PHE A 57 -6.40 5.29 -20.15
C PHE A 57 -5.96 3.83 -20.19
N CYS A 58 -4.66 3.57 -20.06
CA CYS A 58 -4.08 2.26 -20.32
C CYS A 58 -3.84 1.43 -19.07
N LYS A 59 -3.61 2.08 -17.93
CA LYS A 59 -3.21 1.41 -16.68
C LYS A 59 -4.16 1.77 -15.54
N LYS A 60 -4.47 0.76 -14.72
CA LYS A 60 -5.35 0.87 -13.55
C LYS A 60 -4.55 0.93 -12.26
N TRP A 61 -4.96 1.83 -11.37
CA TRP A 61 -4.35 2.03 -10.06
C TRP A 61 -4.75 0.92 -9.10
N LYS A 62 -3.74 0.24 -8.54
CA LYS A 62 -3.94 -0.85 -7.59
C LYS A 62 -3.76 -0.36 -6.17
N VAL A 63 -4.68 -0.69 -5.27
CA VAL A 63 -4.54 -0.38 -3.85
C VAL A 63 -3.94 -1.56 -3.11
N LEU A 64 -2.84 -1.31 -2.40
CA LEU A 64 -2.17 -2.29 -1.55
C LEU A 64 -2.29 -1.84 -0.11
N SER A 65 -2.89 -2.69 0.71
CA SER A 65 -3.00 -2.51 2.15
C SER A 65 -2.91 -3.87 2.81
N LYS A 66 -2.68 -3.89 4.12
CA LYS A 66 -2.75 -5.12 4.91
C LYS A 66 -4.09 -5.81 4.67
N GLU A 67 -5.17 -5.05 4.78
CA GLU A 67 -6.54 -5.52 4.77
C GLU A 67 -6.89 -6.14 3.40
N ILE A 68 -6.50 -5.49 2.30
CA ILE A 68 -6.73 -6.02 0.94
C ILE A 68 -5.92 -7.29 0.68
N LEU A 69 -4.69 -7.38 1.20
CA LEU A 69 -3.84 -8.55 1.02
C LEU A 69 -4.33 -9.73 1.86
N GLU A 70 -4.81 -9.47 3.10
CA GLU A 70 -5.43 -10.48 3.96
C GLU A 70 -6.78 -10.98 3.40
N GLU A 71 -7.58 -10.08 2.83
CA GLU A 71 -8.81 -10.44 2.11
C GLU A 71 -8.49 -11.32 0.89
N SER A 72 -7.56 -10.88 0.04
CA SER A 72 -7.11 -11.63 -1.14
C SER A 72 -6.54 -13.01 -0.76
N ALA A 73 -5.81 -13.09 0.35
CA ALA A 73 -5.29 -14.34 0.90
C ALA A 73 -6.40 -15.31 1.33
N ARG A 74 -7.39 -14.81 2.09
CA ARG A 74 -8.51 -15.63 2.56
C ARG A 74 -9.32 -16.20 1.41
N GLU A 75 -9.57 -15.40 0.37
CA GLU A 75 -10.24 -15.88 -0.85
C GLU A 75 -9.50 -17.04 -1.50
N LEU A 76 -8.16 -16.99 -1.55
CA LEU A 76 -7.36 -18.08 -2.12
C LEU A 76 -7.32 -19.32 -1.24
N SER A 77 -7.29 -19.15 0.08
CA SER A 77 -7.40 -20.29 1.00
C SER A 77 -8.77 -20.97 0.93
N MET A 78 -9.82 -20.22 0.59
CA MET A 78 -11.17 -20.75 0.38
C MET A 78 -11.37 -21.39 -1.00
N ASP A 79 -10.41 -21.23 -1.93
CA ASP A 79 -10.43 -21.81 -3.28
C ASP A 79 -9.23 -22.76 -3.49
N PRO A 80 -9.31 -24.00 -2.96
CA PRO A 80 -8.20 -24.96 -2.97
C PRO A 80 -7.76 -25.35 -4.38
N ASP A 81 -8.68 -25.36 -5.34
CA ASP A 81 -8.41 -25.77 -6.72
C ASP A 81 -7.59 -24.71 -7.47
N LYS A 82 -7.86 -23.41 -7.24
CA LYS A 82 -6.99 -22.34 -7.75
C LYS A 82 -5.58 -22.42 -7.16
N LEU A 83 -5.47 -22.73 -5.87
CA LEU A 83 -4.16 -22.84 -5.21
C LEU A 83 -3.36 -24.04 -5.76
N ARG A 84 -4.01 -25.19 -5.94
CA ARG A 84 -3.39 -26.45 -6.38
C ARG A 84 -2.92 -26.40 -7.84
N ASN A 85 -3.62 -25.69 -8.70
CA ASN A 85 -3.24 -25.55 -10.11
C ASN A 85 -2.08 -24.57 -10.34
N TYR A 86 -1.79 -23.69 -9.38
CA TYR A 86 -0.78 -22.65 -9.52
C TYR A 86 0.51 -22.88 -8.73
N LEU A 87 0.47 -23.64 -7.62
CA LEU A 87 1.62 -23.83 -6.74
C LEU A 87 2.18 -25.25 -6.84
N LYS A 88 3.49 -25.37 -7.12
CA LYS A 88 4.23 -26.62 -6.91
C LYS A 88 4.43 -26.86 -5.40
N GLU A 89 4.81 -28.07 -5.01
CA GLU A 89 4.97 -28.46 -3.60
C GLU A 89 5.93 -27.53 -2.82
N GLY A 90 7.01 -27.04 -3.44
CA GLY A 90 7.91 -26.05 -2.85
C GLY A 90 7.32 -24.64 -2.69
N ASP A 91 6.31 -24.29 -3.47
CA ASP A 91 5.70 -22.96 -3.48
C ASP A 91 4.67 -22.78 -2.35
N ARG A 92 4.21 -23.86 -1.72
CA ARG A 92 3.30 -23.82 -0.56
C ARG A 92 3.97 -23.24 0.67
N ASN A 93 5.20 -23.66 0.98
CA ASN A 93 5.98 -23.10 2.07
C ASN A 93 6.22 -21.59 1.88
N MET A 94 6.39 -21.16 0.62
CA MET A 94 6.51 -19.74 0.27
C MET A 94 5.19 -18.99 0.48
N PHE A 95 4.05 -19.58 0.11
CA PHE A 95 2.73 -19.01 0.37
C PHE A 95 2.49 -18.82 1.87
N ASP A 96 2.86 -19.80 2.69
CA ASP A 96 2.73 -19.72 4.15
C ASP A 96 3.66 -18.65 4.76
N ASP A 97 4.89 -18.50 4.25
CA ASP A 97 5.80 -17.41 4.62
C ASP A 97 5.18 -16.03 4.31
N ILE A 98 4.49 -15.91 3.17
CA ILE A 98 3.81 -14.69 2.73
C ILE A 98 2.64 -14.35 3.66
N LEU A 99 1.75 -15.31 3.91
CA LEU A 99 0.63 -15.13 4.84
C LEU A 99 1.14 -14.74 6.23
N SER A 100 2.22 -15.38 6.67
CA SER A 100 2.88 -15.10 7.94
C SER A 100 3.46 -13.69 7.98
N ALA A 101 4.00 -13.18 6.88
CA ALA A 101 4.56 -11.83 6.80
C ALA A 101 3.51 -10.71 6.89
N PHE A 102 2.26 -10.99 6.55
CA PHE A 102 1.17 -10.02 6.69
C PHE A 102 0.56 -9.99 8.10
N SER A 103 0.73 -11.06 8.88
CA SER A 103 0.24 -11.13 10.25
C SER A 103 1.06 -10.21 11.17
N GLU A 104 0.40 -9.24 11.81
CA GLU A 104 1.01 -8.31 12.79
C GLU A 104 1.65 -9.03 13.99
N LYS A 105 1.22 -10.27 14.27
CA LYS A 105 1.72 -11.05 15.43
C LYS A 105 3.14 -11.61 15.25
N ARG A 106 3.65 -11.74 14.01
CA ARG A 106 4.90 -12.49 13.74
C ARG A 106 6.03 -11.71 13.09
N TYR A 107 5.87 -10.41 12.84
CA TYR A 107 6.98 -9.59 12.35
C TYR A 107 8.11 -9.43 13.39
N LYS A 108 7.81 -9.64 14.67
CA LYS A 108 8.74 -9.40 15.79
C LYS A 108 9.96 -10.33 15.87
N SER A 109 10.11 -11.35 15.02
CA SER A 109 11.18 -12.33 15.20
C SER A 109 11.82 -12.91 13.94
N ASP A 110 11.37 -12.54 12.74
CA ASP A 110 11.86 -13.21 11.53
C ASP A 110 12.26 -12.21 10.43
N LYS A 111 13.58 -12.01 10.29
CA LYS A 111 14.19 -11.17 9.24
C LYS A 111 13.73 -11.60 7.82
N LYS A 112 13.41 -12.88 7.62
CA LYS A 112 12.96 -13.42 6.33
C LYS A 112 11.55 -12.95 5.97
N ILE A 113 10.67 -12.87 6.97
CA ILE A 113 9.33 -12.28 6.86
C ILE A 113 9.43 -10.79 6.51
N SER A 114 10.32 -10.05 7.19
CA SER A 114 10.49 -8.62 6.91
C SER A 114 10.97 -8.35 5.50
N LYS A 115 11.99 -9.10 5.06
CA LYS A 115 12.53 -8.98 3.71
C LYS A 115 11.50 -9.31 2.63
N THR A 116 10.74 -10.39 2.82
CA THR A 116 9.67 -10.81 1.90
C THR A 116 8.66 -9.68 1.66
N LEU A 117 8.23 -9.01 2.72
CA LEU A 117 7.27 -7.91 2.61
C LEU A 117 7.89 -6.68 1.96
N ILE A 118 9.15 -6.35 2.28
CA ILE A 118 9.87 -5.22 1.65
C ILE A 118 10.04 -5.45 0.15
N ASP A 119 10.51 -6.64 -0.24
CA ASP A 119 10.71 -7.00 -1.65
C ASP A 119 9.39 -6.91 -2.43
N LEU A 120 8.28 -7.29 -1.78
CA LEU A 120 6.96 -7.17 -2.37
C LEU A 120 6.54 -5.73 -2.61
N ILE A 121 6.60 -4.91 -1.56
CA ILE A 121 6.19 -3.50 -1.66
C ILE A 121 7.07 -2.78 -2.67
N SER A 122 8.38 -3.04 -2.67
CA SER A 122 9.34 -2.50 -3.66
C SER A 122 8.95 -2.91 -5.08
N SER A 123 8.60 -4.17 -5.27
CA SER A 123 8.22 -4.73 -6.56
C SER A 123 6.96 -4.09 -7.12
N PHE A 124 5.94 -3.84 -6.31
CA PHE A 124 4.74 -3.12 -6.76
C PHE A 124 4.99 -1.62 -6.98
N ALA A 125 5.80 -1.00 -6.13
CA ALA A 125 6.17 0.40 -6.29
C ALA A 125 6.93 0.63 -7.61
N ASN A 126 7.85 -0.28 -7.95
CA ASN A 126 8.59 -0.23 -9.22
C ASN A 126 7.70 -0.43 -10.45
N ASP A 127 6.72 -1.36 -10.43
CA ASP A 127 5.75 -1.52 -11.53
C ASP A 127 4.90 -0.28 -11.79
N GLY A 128 4.70 0.52 -10.73
CA GLY A 128 3.90 1.73 -10.77
C GLY A 128 2.39 1.51 -10.77
N TYR A 129 1.67 2.62 -10.88
CA TYR A 129 0.22 2.71 -10.82
C TYR A 129 -0.33 1.96 -9.59
N CYS A 130 0.27 2.24 -8.43
CA CYS A 130 -0.17 1.66 -7.17
C CYS A 130 -0.26 2.70 -6.04
N ILE A 131 -1.18 2.45 -5.12
CA ILE A 131 -1.39 3.20 -3.90
C ILE A 131 -1.10 2.26 -2.73
N ILE A 132 -0.06 2.53 -1.97
CA ILE A 132 0.37 1.70 -0.84
C ILE A 132 -0.07 2.36 0.47
N VAL A 133 -0.88 1.67 1.26
CA VAL A 133 -1.38 2.15 2.55
C VAL A 133 -0.59 1.53 3.69
N GLY A 134 0.20 2.34 4.39
CA GLY A 134 1.04 1.90 5.50
C GLY A 134 2.25 1.07 5.06
N ARG A 135 2.59 0.05 5.87
CA ARG A 135 3.70 -0.92 5.63
C ARG A 135 5.05 -0.30 5.26
N GLY A 136 5.31 0.93 5.73
CA GLY A 136 6.57 1.60 5.41
C GLY A 136 6.72 1.98 3.94
N GLY A 137 5.62 2.06 3.17
CA GLY A 137 5.67 2.32 1.73
C GLY A 137 6.52 3.54 1.37
N HIS A 138 6.37 4.64 2.12
CA HIS A 138 7.18 5.86 1.95
C HIS A 138 8.69 5.63 2.12
N ILE A 139 9.12 4.75 3.01
CA ILE A 139 10.54 4.40 3.20
C ILE A 139 11.02 3.52 2.06
N ILE A 140 10.21 2.52 1.70
CA ILE A 140 10.56 1.51 0.68
C ILE A 140 10.62 2.15 -0.72
N ALA A 141 9.70 3.06 -1.01
CA ALA A 141 9.58 3.74 -2.31
C ALA A 141 10.35 5.06 -2.39
N ARG A 142 11.14 5.44 -1.37
CA ARG A 142 11.78 6.77 -1.24
C ARG A 142 12.64 7.19 -2.43
N ASN A 143 13.23 6.23 -3.13
CA ASN A 143 14.12 6.47 -4.27
C ASN A 143 13.38 6.51 -5.62
N ILE A 144 12.06 6.35 -5.65
CA ILE A 144 11.27 6.43 -6.87
C ILE A 144 10.96 7.90 -7.15
N GLU A 145 11.43 8.42 -8.27
CA GLU A 145 11.24 9.83 -8.66
C GLU A 145 9.76 10.22 -8.77
N LYS A 146 8.95 9.36 -9.41
CA LYS A 146 7.49 9.52 -9.53
C LYS A 146 6.75 8.98 -8.31
N SER A 147 7.15 9.42 -7.12
CA SER A 147 6.49 9.06 -5.87
C SER A 147 5.78 10.23 -5.21
N LEU A 148 4.73 9.93 -4.44
CA LEU A 148 4.01 10.90 -3.60
C LEU A 148 3.72 10.29 -2.24
N PHE A 149 4.25 10.90 -1.18
CA PHE A 149 4.13 10.42 0.20
C PHE A 149 3.20 11.32 1.01
N ILE A 150 2.13 10.73 1.51
CA ILE A 150 1.07 11.44 2.23
C ILE A 150 0.95 10.87 3.63
N ARG A 151 0.78 11.74 4.61
CA ARG A 151 0.47 11.39 6.00
C ARG A 151 -0.91 11.90 6.37
N LEU A 152 -1.81 10.99 6.76
CA LEU A 152 -3.12 11.33 7.29
C LEU A 152 -3.06 11.36 8.82
N THR A 153 -3.52 12.47 9.40
CA THR A 153 -3.53 12.74 10.84
C THR A 153 -4.89 13.25 11.29
N ALA A 154 -5.20 13.18 12.58
CA ALA A 154 -6.33 13.87 13.18
C ALA A 154 -6.17 13.97 14.71
N PRO A 155 -6.83 14.94 15.35
CA PRO A 155 -6.96 14.99 16.81
C PRO A 155 -7.42 13.65 17.40
N LEU A 156 -6.89 13.27 18.57
CA LEU A 156 -7.11 11.96 19.17
C LEU A 156 -8.60 11.70 19.47
N ASP A 157 -9.32 12.69 19.97
CA ASP A 157 -10.77 12.65 20.21
C ASP A 157 -11.56 12.33 18.93
N TRP A 158 -11.20 12.96 17.81
CA TRP A 158 -11.78 12.66 16.51
C TRP A 158 -11.50 11.21 16.10
N ARG A 159 -10.25 10.74 16.27
CA ARG A 159 -9.84 9.38 15.92
C ARG A 159 -10.56 8.33 16.77
N ILE A 160 -10.71 8.57 18.07
CA ILE A 160 -11.48 7.72 18.99
C ILE A 160 -12.91 7.58 18.47
N LYS A 161 -13.59 8.71 18.17
CA LYS A 161 -14.95 8.69 17.64
C LYS A 161 -15.09 7.84 16.37
N GLN A 162 -14.15 7.96 15.43
CA GLN A 162 -14.15 7.15 14.21
C GLN A 162 -14.00 5.65 14.50
N ILE A 163 -13.14 5.29 15.46
CA ILE A 163 -12.92 3.88 15.83
C ILE A 163 -14.13 3.31 16.58
N THR A 164 -14.72 4.06 17.51
CA THR A 164 -15.91 3.61 18.24
C THR A 164 -17.07 3.34 17.28
N GLU A 165 -17.31 4.24 16.32
CA GLU A 165 -18.36 4.10 15.31
C GLU A 165 -18.11 2.92 14.36
N LYS A 166 -16.88 2.78 13.87
CA LYS A 166 -16.53 1.76 12.87
C LYS A 166 -16.42 0.35 13.44
N ASN A 167 -15.86 0.22 14.64
CA ASN A 167 -15.51 -1.07 15.23
C ASN A 167 -16.52 -1.53 16.30
N ASN A 168 -17.54 -0.72 16.60
CA ASN A 168 -18.51 -0.97 17.67
C ASN A 168 -17.83 -1.21 19.02
N LEU A 169 -16.82 -0.39 19.33
CA LEU A 169 -16.03 -0.44 20.56
C LEU A 169 -16.47 0.68 21.51
N ASN A 170 -16.31 0.46 22.82
CA ASN A 170 -16.40 1.54 23.79
C ASN A 170 -15.16 2.45 23.72
N ILE A 171 -15.21 3.62 24.35
CA ILE A 171 -14.13 4.62 24.32
C ILE A 171 -12.80 4.04 24.82
N ARG A 172 -12.82 3.26 25.90
CA ARG A 172 -11.62 2.67 26.49
C ARG A 172 -10.96 1.68 25.54
N ASP A 173 -11.75 0.75 24.99
CA ASP A 173 -11.26 -0.25 24.03
C ASP A 173 -10.77 0.41 22.74
N ALA A 174 -11.38 1.53 22.32
CA ALA A 174 -10.93 2.30 21.17
C ALA A 174 -9.56 2.96 21.41
N ILE A 175 -9.33 3.52 22.60
CA ILE A 175 -8.02 4.07 23.01
C ILE A 175 -6.97 2.97 23.02
N ASP A 176 -7.24 1.85 23.71
CA ASP A 176 -6.32 0.71 23.81
C ASP A 176 -5.98 0.16 22.41
N PHE A 177 -6.98 0.09 21.52
CA PHE A 177 -6.78 -0.32 20.13
C PHE A 177 -5.89 0.66 19.35
N ILE A 178 -6.10 1.97 19.50
CA ILE A 178 -5.29 3.00 18.85
C ILE A 178 -3.84 2.90 19.32
N GLU A 179 -3.61 2.92 20.62
CA GLU A 179 -2.26 2.89 21.21
C GLU A 179 -1.49 1.64 20.81
N LYS A 180 -2.13 0.47 20.93
CA LYS A 180 -1.53 -0.81 20.55
C LYS A 180 -1.13 -0.81 19.07
N THR A 181 -2.06 -0.41 18.20
CA THR A 181 -1.84 -0.43 16.75
C THR A 181 -0.77 0.58 16.32
N GLU A 182 -0.73 1.77 16.93
CA GLU A 182 0.30 2.78 16.65
C GLU A 182 1.67 2.32 17.12
N LYS A 183 1.76 1.71 18.32
CA LYS A 183 3.00 1.12 18.81
C LYS A 183 3.53 0.02 17.89
N GLU A 184 2.65 -0.85 17.39
CA GLU A 184 3.01 -1.89 16.42
C GLU A 184 3.53 -1.29 15.11
N ARG A 185 2.88 -0.23 14.59
CA ARG A 185 3.33 0.48 13.39
C ARG A 185 4.67 1.17 13.58
N GLN A 186 4.89 1.84 14.71
CA GLN A 186 6.17 2.48 15.03
C GLN A 186 7.30 1.45 15.13
N ASN A 187 7.06 0.30 15.77
CA ASN A 187 8.05 -0.77 15.84
C ASN A 187 8.41 -1.32 14.45
N PHE A 188 7.41 -1.47 13.57
CA PHE A 188 7.65 -1.88 12.19
C PHE A 188 8.49 -0.86 11.43
N ILE A 189 8.15 0.43 11.53
CA ILE A 189 8.93 1.52 10.91
C ILE A 189 10.37 1.50 11.40
N LYS A 190 10.60 1.40 12.72
CA LYS A 190 11.94 1.30 13.31
C LYS A 190 12.75 0.11 12.82
N HIS A 191 12.09 -1.02 12.53
CA HIS A 191 12.78 -2.21 12.04
C HIS A 191 13.24 -2.09 10.58
N ILE A 192 12.49 -1.37 9.74
CA ILE A 192 12.81 -1.20 8.31
C ILE A 192 13.57 0.09 8.01
N SER A 193 13.59 1.03 8.95
CA SER A 193 14.30 2.30 8.79
C SER A 193 15.77 2.07 9.11
N ASP A 194 16.63 2.52 8.20
CA ASP A 194 18.04 2.72 8.53
C ASP A 194 18.16 3.84 9.59
N GLU A 195 19.26 3.90 10.35
CA GLU A 195 19.50 4.93 11.38
C GLU A 195 19.42 6.38 10.84
N ASN A 196 19.47 6.57 9.52
CA ASN A 196 19.46 7.85 8.84
C ASN A 196 18.08 8.29 8.30
N VAL A 197 17.02 7.49 8.45
CA VAL A 197 15.68 7.84 7.92
C VAL A 197 14.94 8.71 8.90
N LYS A 198 14.59 9.94 8.51
CA LYS A 198 13.77 10.84 9.33
C LYS A 198 12.29 10.48 9.18
N ASP A 199 11.59 10.33 10.30
CA ASP A 199 10.16 9.94 10.40
C ASP A 199 9.16 10.96 9.77
N ASN A 200 9.67 12.06 9.19
CA ASN A 200 8.87 13.21 8.73
C ASN A 200 8.95 13.48 7.21
N GLU A 201 9.47 12.57 6.40
CA GLU A 201 9.61 12.75 4.95
C GLU A 201 8.29 12.46 4.21
N PHE A 202 7.30 13.32 4.39
CA PHE A 202 6.04 13.30 3.64
C PHE A 202 5.90 14.58 2.80
N ASP A 203 5.49 14.45 1.54
CA ASP A 203 5.15 15.60 0.69
C ASP A 203 3.94 16.36 1.25
N LEU A 204 2.96 15.64 1.82
CA LEU A 204 1.73 16.21 2.37
C LEU A 204 1.37 15.59 3.72
N THR A 205 1.06 16.42 4.70
CA THR A 205 0.37 15.99 5.93
C THR A 205 -1.02 16.60 5.97
N ILE A 206 -2.05 15.76 6.02
CA ILE A 206 -3.46 16.16 5.90
C ILE A 206 -4.18 15.84 7.21
N ASN A 207 -4.87 16.84 7.76
CA ASN A 207 -5.71 16.67 8.94
C ASN A 207 -7.14 16.29 8.54
N MET A 208 -7.51 15.03 8.77
CA MET A 208 -8.81 14.46 8.40
C MET A 208 -9.99 15.03 9.20
N ALA A 209 -9.74 15.65 10.35
CA ALA A 209 -10.81 16.31 11.11
C ALA A 209 -11.23 17.66 10.51
N ARG A 210 -10.45 18.19 9.55
CA ARG A 210 -10.65 19.53 8.98
C ARG A 210 -10.99 19.52 7.48
N MET A 211 -10.94 18.36 6.84
CA MET A 211 -11.19 18.22 5.40
C MET A 211 -12.15 17.06 5.15
N SER A 212 -13.09 17.28 4.26
CA SER A 212 -13.94 16.23 3.73
C SER A 212 -13.15 15.28 2.82
N ILE A 213 -13.63 14.05 2.67
CA ILE A 213 -13.01 13.06 1.78
C ILE A 213 -12.86 13.59 0.34
N PRO A 214 -13.87 14.21 -0.29
CA PRO A 214 -13.72 14.75 -1.65
C PRO A 214 -12.61 15.81 -1.77
N GLU A 215 -12.45 16.70 -0.78
CA GLU A 215 -11.38 17.69 -0.77
C GLU A 215 -10.00 17.03 -0.70
N VAL A 216 -9.85 16.01 0.15
CA VAL A 216 -8.60 15.25 0.27
C VAL A 216 -8.26 14.53 -1.04
N ILE A 217 -9.24 13.88 -1.68
CA ILE A 217 -9.04 13.20 -2.97
C ILE A 217 -8.64 14.21 -4.06
N SER A 218 -9.33 15.33 -4.15
CA SER A 218 -9.04 16.40 -5.12
C SER A 218 -7.62 16.96 -4.93
N LEU A 219 -7.23 17.22 -3.68
CA LEU A 219 -5.89 17.70 -3.33
C LEU A 219 -4.80 16.70 -3.75
N ILE A 220 -4.96 15.42 -3.39
CA ILE A 220 -3.97 14.39 -3.71
C ILE A 220 -3.86 14.21 -5.23
N ARG A 221 -4.99 14.19 -5.94
CA ARG A 221 -5.03 14.11 -7.41
C ARG A 221 -4.30 15.28 -8.05
N PHE A 222 -4.54 16.50 -7.58
CA PHE A 222 -3.89 17.71 -8.09
C PHE A 222 -2.36 17.64 -7.94
N VAL A 223 -1.87 17.21 -6.78
CA VAL A 223 -0.42 17.05 -6.56
C VAL A 223 0.15 15.93 -7.40
N ALA A 224 -0.52 14.78 -7.51
CA ALA A 224 -0.10 13.68 -8.38
C ALA A 224 0.00 14.10 -9.85
N GLN A 225 -0.98 14.88 -10.34
CA GLN A 225 -0.94 15.46 -11.69
C GLN A 225 0.24 16.41 -11.87
N SER A 226 0.47 17.29 -10.90
CA SER A 226 1.57 18.26 -10.91
C SER A 226 2.95 17.58 -10.91
N LYS A 227 3.07 16.41 -10.28
CA LYS A 227 4.28 15.56 -10.29
C LYS A 227 4.40 14.68 -11.55
N GLY A 228 3.54 14.86 -12.57
CA GLY A 228 3.60 14.09 -13.82
C GLY A 228 3.31 12.59 -13.63
N MET A 229 2.54 12.24 -12.59
CA MET A 229 2.17 10.85 -12.28
C MET A 229 0.95 10.37 -13.07
N LEU A 230 0.26 11.28 -13.76
CA LEU A 230 -0.88 10.97 -14.61
C LEU A 230 -0.47 11.03 -16.08
N GLU A 231 -0.96 10.08 -16.88
CA GLU A 231 -0.79 10.09 -18.33
C GLU A 231 -1.56 11.28 -18.91
N THR A 232 -0.86 12.39 -19.20
CA THR A 232 -1.51 13.53 -19.85
C THR A 232 -1.73 13.22 -21.33
N LYS A 233 -2.90 13.59 -21.88
CA LYS A 233 -3.15 13.67 -23.32
C LYS A 233 -2.17 14.65 -23.99
N LYS A 234 -0.93 14.27 -24.28
CA LYS A 234 -0.03 14.99 -25.19
C LYS A 234 1.14 14.10 -25.63
N SER A 235 0.85 13.30 -26.65
CA SER A 235 1.62 13.35 -27.90
C SER A 235 0.59 13.24 -29.02
N LYS A 236 -0.05 14.38 -29.37
CA LYS A 236 -0.34 14.59 -30.78
C LYS A 236 1.05 14.61 -31.41
N VAL A 237 1.38 13.56 -32.12
CA VAL A 237 2.51 13.54 -33.03
C VAL A 237 2.30 14.76 -33.93
N ASP A 238 3.15 15.77 -33.81
CA ASP A 238 3.27 16.76 -34.86
C ASP A 238 3.85 16.02 -36.06
N VAL A 239 2.94 15.55 -36.93
CA VAL A 239 3.28 15.04 -38.23
C VAL A 239 3.64 16.28 -39.06
N PHE A 240 4.95 16.56 -39.15
CA PHE A 240 5.50 17.41 -40.20
C PHE A 240 5.66 16.59 -41.47
#